data_AF-A0A9D7W975-F1
#
_entry.id   AF-A0A9D7W975-F1
#
_cell.length_a   1.000
_cell.length_b   1.000
_cell.length_c   1.000
_cell.angle_alpha   90.00
_cell.angle_beta   90.00
_cell.angle_gamma   90.00
#
_symmetry.space_group_name_H-M   'P 1'
#
loop_
_entity.id
_entity.type
_entity.pdbx_description
1 polymer ?
#
loop_
_entity_poly.entity_id
_entity_poly.type
_entity_poly.pdbx_seq_one_letter_code
_entity_poly.pdbx_strand_id
1 'polypeptide(L)'
;MEKNIITIDDLSAPVLTEAAQAAMEMVADMSVALNPDDILAEAKDTLSLEDFGDMEFMPRLSLLCEEWGQDKTINNLGLLG
;
A
#
# COMPACT_ATOMS: atom_id res chain seq x y z
N MET A 1 11.30 -42.13 -17.09
CA MET A 1 10.51 -41.57 -15.98
C MET A 1 9.63 -40.49 -16.55
N GLU A 2 8.31 -40.64 -16.48
CA GLU A 2 7.39 -39.55 -16.82
C GLU A 2 7.52 -38.44 -15.78
N LYS A 3 7.54 -37.20 -16.26
CA LYS A 3 7.69 -36.01 -15.42
C LYS A 3 6.28 -35.59 -14.98
N ASN A 4 6.02 -35.55 -13.67
CA ASN A 4 4.81 -34.92 -13.16
C ASN A 4 4.91 -33.41 -13.39
N ILE A 5 3.94 -32.87 -14.12
CA ILE A 5 3.83 -31.43 -14.40
C ILE A 5 2.65 -30.90 -13.59
N ILE A 6 2.92 -29.91 -12.73
CA ILE A 6 1.89 -29.13 -12.02
C ILE A 6 1.74 -27.81 -12.78
N THR A 7 0.50 -27.45 -13.13
CA THR A 7 0.16 -26.16 -13.76
C THR A 7 -0.64 -25.33 -12.77
N ILE A 8 -0.24 -24.07 -12.59
CA ILE A 8 -0.94 -23.07 -11.76
C ILE A 8 -1.16 -21.88 -12.68
N ASP A 9 -2.40 -21.61 -13.06
CA ASP A 9 -2.80 -20.62 -14.06
C ASP A 9 -3.34 -19.31 -13.46
N ASP A 10 -3.54 -19.28 -12.14
CA ASP A 10 -4.11 -18.16 -11.39
C ASP A 10 -3.04 -17.27 -10.73
N LEU A 11 -1.74 -17.50 -10.98
CA LEU A 11 -0.66 -16.70 -10.40
C LEU A 11 -0.76 -15.20 -10.72
N SER A 12 -1.21 -14.83 -11.92
CA SER A 12 -1.42 -13.42 -12.31
C SER A 12 -2.86 -12.95 -12.14
N ALA A 13 -3.78 -13.86 -11.84
CA ALA A 13 -5.22 -13.59 -11.70
C ALA A 13 -5.79 -14.53 -10.62
N PRO A 14 -5.47 -14.29 -9.34
CA PRO A 14 -5.84 -15.20 -8.26
C PRO A 14 -7.35 -15.32 -8.13
N VAL A 15 -7.83 -16.53 -7.88
CA VAL A 15 -9.24 -16.75 -7.54
C VAL A 15 -9.48 -16.24 -6.13
N LEU A 16 -10.23 -15.13 -6.02
CA LEU A 16 -10.51 -14.50 -4.74
C LEU A 16 -11.61 -15.25 -3.98
N THR A 17 -11.43 -15.35 -2.66
CA THR A 17 -12.52 -15.75 -1.76
C THR A 17 -13.56 -14.64 -1.66
N GLU A 18 -14.77 -14.96 -1.20
CA GLU A 18 -15.82 -13.96 -0.97
C GLU A 18 -15.34 -12.81 -0.07
N ALA A 19 -14.56 -13.11 0.98
CA ALA A 19 -14.00 -12.11 1.87
C ALA A 19 -12.97 -11.21 1.17
N ALA A 20 -12.11 -11.77 0.32
CA ALA A 20 -11.13 -11.00 -0.44
C ALA A 20 -11.81 -10.12 -1.49
N GLN A 21 -12.84 -10.63 -2.17
CA GLN A 21 -13.66 -9.87 -3.11
C GLN A 21 -14.33 -8.67 -2.42
N ALA A 22 -14.94 -8.88 -1.24
CA ALA A 22 -15.56 -7.81 -0.46
C ALA A 22 -14.53 -6.74 -0.02
N ALA A 23 -13.31 -7.14 0.35
CA ALA A 23 -12.24 -6.20 0.68
C ALA A 23 -11.84 -5.33 -0.53
N MET A 24 -11.74 -5.95 -1.72
CA MET A 24 -11.44 -5.22 -2.97
C MET A 24 -12.53 -4.20 -3.31
N GLU A 25 -13.80 -4.58 -3.16
CA GLU A 25 -14.94 -3.69 -3.40
C GLU A 25 -14.99 -2.52 -2.41
N MET A 26 -14.74 -2.80 -1.13
CA MET A 26 -14.70 -1.78 -0.08
C MET A 26 -13.69 -0.66 -0.39
N VAL A 27 -12.51 -1.03 -0.91
CA VAL A 27 -11.44 -0.05 -1.18
C VAL A 27 -11.53 0.58 -2.56
N ALA A 28 -12.34 0.05 -3.48
CA ALA A 28 -12.37 0.48 -4.88
C ALA A 28 -12.71 1.97 -5.06
N ASP A 29 -13.63 2.47 -4.23
CA ASP A 29 -14.09 3.87 -4.27
C ASP A 29 -13.34 4.80 -3.30
N MET A 30 -12.37 4.28 -2.55
CA MET A 30 -11.55 5.11 -1.66
C MET A 30 -10.59 5.99 -2.47
N SER A 31 -10.27 7.15 -1.91
CA SER A 31 -9.16 7.97 -2.39
C SER A 31 -8.09 7.96 -1.29
N VAL A 32 -7.04 7.18 -1.52
CA VAL A 32 -5.89 7.10 -0.62
C VAL A 32 -4.76 7.87 -1.28
N ALA A 33 -4.27 8.90 -0.60
CA ALA A 33 -3.15 9.71 -1.07
C ALA A 33 -2.05 9.69 0.00
N LEU A 34 -0.81 9.44 -0.43
CA LEU A 34 0.36 9.49 0.44
C LEU A 34 0.99 10.88 0.33
N ASN A 35 1.03 11.59 1.44
CA ASN A 35 1.64 12.91 1.55
C ASN A 35 2.54 12.93 2.80
N PRO A 36 3.83 13.27 2.67
CA PRO A 36 4.74 13.39 3.82
C PRO A 36 4.23 14.30 4.94
N ASP A 37 3.62 15.43 4.59
CA ASP A 37 3.13 16.40 5.58
C ASP A 37 1.95 15.83 6.37
N ASP A 38 1.02 15.15 5.70
CA ASP A 38 -0.14 14.52 6.33
C ASP A 38 0.29 13.36 7.23
N ILE A 39 1.30 12.57 6.81
CA ILE A 39 1.88 11.49 7.62
C ILE A 39 2.50 12.04 8.92
N LEU A 40 3.26 13.13 8.84
CA LEU A 40 3.85 13.75 10.02
C LEU A 40 2.78 14.39 10.92
N ALA A 41 1.74 14.98 10.34
CA ALA A 41 0.62 15.53 11.09
C ALA A 41 -0.16 14.43 11.83
N GLU A 42 -0.44 13.30 11.19
CA GLU A 42 -1.08 12.15 11.82
C GLU A 42 -0.21 11.55 12.93
N ALA A 43 1.11 11.45 12.71
CA ALA A 43 2.05 10.98 13.73
C ALA A 43 2.08 11.91 14.95
N LYS A 44 2.06 13.23 14.74
CA LYS A 44 1.92 14.24 15.80
C LYS A 44 0.64 14.05 16.60
N ASP A 45 -0.50 13.95 15.91
CA ASP A 45 -1.82 13.82 16.56
C ASP A 45 -1.93 12.50 17.36
N THR A 46 -1.49 11.40 16.76
CA THR A 46 -1.62 10.06 17.34
C THR A 46 -0.68 9.85 18.53
N LEU A 47 0.56 10.34 18.45
CA LEU A 47 1.61 10.04 19.42
C LEU A 47 1.97 11.24 20.30
N SER A 48 1.36 12.40 20.08
CA SER A 48 1.75 13.68 20.71
C SER A 48 3.25 13.99 20.53
N LEU A 49 3.83 13.55 19.41
CA LEU A 49 5.25 13.67 19.11
C LEU A 49 5.50 14.94 18.29
N GLU A 50 6.10 15.96 18.90
CA GLU A 50 6.41 17.23 18.21
C GLU A 50 7.85 17.31 17.69
N ASP A 51 8.73 16.44 18.18
CA ASP A 51 10.15 16.40 17.84
C ASP A 51 10.52 15.06 17.17
N PHE A 52 10.84 15.13 15.89
CA PHE A 52 11.24 13.98 15.07
C PHE A 52 12.77 13.84 14.99
N GLY A 53 13.52 14.70 15.70
CA GLY A 53 14.97 14.77 15.60
C GLY A 53 15.44 15.29 14.26
N ASP A 54 16.45 14.64 13.68
CA ASP A 54 17.00 15.02 12.39
C ASP A 54 16.03 14.69 11.24
N MET A 55 15.64 15.72 10.49
CA MET A 55 14.67 15.65 9.40
C MET A 55 15.28 15.27 8.05
N GLU A 56 16.54 14.85 7.99
CA GLU A 56 17.19 14.33 6.76
C GLU A 56 16.51 13.08 6.15
N PHE A 57 15.51 12.50 6.81
CA PHE A 57 14.66 11.47 6.22
C PHE A 57 13.60 12.02 5.25
N MET A 58 13.25 13.31 5.35
CA MET A 58 12.15 13.90 4.56
C MET A 58 12.30 13.69 3.04
N PRO A 59 13.48 13.87 2.42
CA PRO A 59 13.62 13.62 0.98
C PRO A 59 13.33 12.15 0.59
N ARG A 60 13.67 11.20 1.46
CA ARG A 60 13.40 9.77 1.23
C ARG A 60 11.92 9.46 1.41
N LEU A 61 11.27 10.07 2.41
CA LEU A 61 9.83 9.94 2.62
C LEU A 61 9.05 10.50 1.43
N SER A 62 9.42 11.68 0.93
CA SER A 62 8.81 12.27 -0.26
C SER A 62 8.94 11.38 -1.48
N LEU A 63 10.14 10.82 -1.73
CA LEU A 63 10.35 9.89 -2.83
C LEU A 63 9.48 8.64 -2.70
N LEU A 64 9.37 8.05 -1.50
CA LEU A 64 8.51 6.89 -1.29
C LEU A 64 7.03 7.19 -1.54
N CYS A 65 6.54 8.33 -1.05
CA CYS A 65 5.15 8.74 -1.27
C CYS A 65 4.86 8.96 -2.76
N GLU A 66 5.80 9.56 -3.49
CA GLU A 66 5.68 9.77 -4.94
C GLU A 66 5.70 8.44 -5.70
N GLU A 67 6.69 7.58 -5.46
CA GLU A 67 6.84 6.29 -6.16
C GLU A 67 5.61 5.40 -5.94
N TRP A 68 5.14 5.25 -4.70
CA TRP A 68 3.96 4.43 -4.41
C TRP A 68 2.66 5.08 -4.90
N GLY A 69 2.54 6.40 -4.81
CA GLY A 69 1.37 7.12 -5.31
C GLY A 69 1.21 7.06 -6.84
N GLN A 70 2.29 6.79 -7.57
CA GLN A 70 2.27 6.62 -9.03
C GLN A 70 2.28 5.14 -9.48
N ASP A 71 2.45 4.19 -8.56
CA ASP A 71 2.47 2.76 -8.88
C ASP A 71 1.05 2.24 -9.16
N LYS A 72 0.75 2.07 -10.45
CA LYS A 72 -0.55 1.56 -10.93
C LYS A 72 -0.79 0.08 -10.60
N THR A 73 0.20 -0.63 -10.06
CA THR A 73 0.08 -2.04 -9.65
C THR A 73 -0.37 -2.19 -8.21
N ILE A 74 -0.30 -1.10 -7.42
CA ILE A 74 -0.78 -1.04 -6.04
C ILE A 74 -2.18 -0.44 -6.07
N ASN A 75 -3.14 -1.12 -5.45
CA ASN A 75 -4.49 -0.58 -5.26
C ASN A 75 -4.62 0.09 -3.88
N ASN A 76 -5.79 0.68 -3.62
CA ASN A 76 -6.07 1.34 -2.33
C ASN A 76 -5.91 0.41 -1.10
N LEU A 77 -6.13 -0.90 -1.25
CA LEU A 77 -5.88 -1.84 -0.15
C LEU A 77 -4.38 -1.94 0.16
N GLY A 78 -3.53 -1.96 -0.87
CA GLY A 78 -2.07 -1.94 -0.70
C GLY A 78 -1.54 -0.61 -0.17
N LEU A 79 -2.21 0.52 -0.44
CA LEU A 79 -1.83 1.83 0.09
C LEU A 79 -2.25 2.04 1.56
N LEU A 80 -3.24 1.30 2.06
CA LEU A 80 -3.69 1.34 3.45
C LEU A 80 -2.89 0.42 4.39
N GLY A 81 -2.08 -0.48 3.84
CA GLY A 81 -1.47 -1.63 4.53
C GLY A 81 -0.06 -1.40 5.05
#